data_AF-A0A4U5M1E6-F1
#
_entry.id   AF-A0A4U5M1E6-F1
#
_cell.length_a   1.000
_cell.length_b   1.000
_cell.length_c   1.000
_cell.angle_alpha   90.00
_cell.angle_beta   90.00
_cell.angle_gamma   90.00
#
_symmetry.space_group_name_H-M   'P 1'
#
loop_
_entity.id
_entity.type
_entity.pdbx_description
1 polymer ?
#
loop_
_entity_poly.entity_id
_entity_poly.type
_entity_poly.pdbx_seq_one_letter_code
_entity_poly.pdbx_strand_id
1 'polypeptide(L)'
;MSRFFKRERSRANSEHLRQSDCQLWKLLCTFDYDEIRPLIENDKNFRISPKYKMPEMVADSMLKLANPAFREMYCFYLGKLEQLANLLSEEWDSKMNGFFTTLPALTDHKELLNRIVYEAVRTKIDKFNKCLHRIPYETSKLESAVAALQRVGMVDPCPPLQVYIASFTTLFLNISDWESLLKKLDPSKFKTPTFDMARLIARYLSARHTPNTPPAQVAAIGEEWMRFIMPTFDARRSANKPAIGYRQMETLLEGIKEPRAISFLLNFLGKLFNHTVTSQRTDLGTAGAPNLNRLFAENLEMLPQSLSPLMNRYVDDALEIVLKNAMVVNPTNAFWLRTRGDYSFAKSAYRDAMVFYLETLISCSGAEGLSAAFPENVVDDVMWLKMMICCQKCQYPTLGAIVVQMMADPSPHYPFAHQIIKETRSSMDSVSAYFPLIWDSALGEFMSDAYISTGQKIHHDALLRAISEPVLSHNNNALINGGEATRRKTKFLRVLCATFFDIHDLSTVA
;
A
#
# COMPACT_ATOMS: atom_id res chain seq x y z
N MET A 1 -0.64 30.70 -22.98
CA MET A 1 0.45 31.68 -23.08
C MET A 1 0.94 32.23 -21.73
N SER A 2 0.09 32.64 -20.78
CA SER A 2 0.58 33.22 -19.50
C SER A 2 1.33 32.23 -18.56
N ARG A 3 1.07 30.92 -18.67
CA ARG A 3 1.85 29.87 -17.97
C ARG A 3 3.24 29.62 -18.58
N PHE A 4 3.41 29.90 -19.88
CA PHE A 4 4.68 29.74 -20.59
C PHE A 4 5.63 30.89 -20.24
N PHE A 5 5.12 32.14 -20.30
CA PHE A 5 5.86 33.33 -19.87
C PHE A 5 6.22 33.35 -18.37
N LYS A 6 5.39 32.75 -17.48
CA LYS A 6 5.75 32.55 -16.06
C LYS A 6 6.91 31.55 -15.88
N ARG A 7 6.96 30.50 -16.70
CA ARG A 7 8.06 29.51 -16.71
C ARG A 7 9.36 30.11 -17.27
N GLU A 8 9.27 30.91 -18.32
CA GLU A 8 10.43 31.61 -18.90
C GLU A 8 10.97 32.71 -17.98
N ARG A 9 10.11 33.52 -17.34
CA ARG A 9 10.55 34.47 -16.30
C ARG A 9 11.15 33.78 -15.08
N SER A 10 10.62 32.63 -14.68
CA SER A 10 11.20 31.81 -13.60
C SER A 10 12.56 31.24 -13.98
N ARG A 11 12.75 30.80 -15.24
CA ARG A 11 14.03 30.34 -15.76
C ARG A 11 15.03 31.50 -15.89
N ALA A 12 14.64 32.61 -16.48
CA ALA A 12 15.47 33.80 -16.62
C ALA A 12 15.90 34.39 -15.27
N ASN A 13 15.00 34.45 -14.27
CA ASN A 13 15.36 34.87 -12.91
C ASN A 13 16.27 33.85 -12.22
N SER A 14 16.11 32.55 -12.48
CA SER A 14 17.03 31.52 -11.95
C SER A 14 18.41 31.58 -12.60
N GLU A 15 18.50 31.94 -13.88
CA GLU A 15 19.76 32.15 -14.60
C GLU A 15 20.48 33.42 -14.14
N HIS A 16 19.75 34.52 -13.94
CA HIS A 16 20.30 35.74 -13.36
C HIS A 16 20.80 35.56 -11.93
N LEU A 17 20.09 34.77 -11.12
CA LEU A 17 20.55 34.39 -9.79
C LEU A 17 21.80 33.51 -9.87
N ARG A 18 21.83 32.48 -10.75
CA ARG A 18 23.03 31.64 -11.00
C ARG A 18 24.26 32.46 -11.41
N GLN A 19 24.06 33.59 -12.06
CA GLN A 19 25.11 34.55 -12.46
C GLN A 19 25.48 35.57 -11.36
N SER A 20 24.85 35.53 -10.18
CA SER A 20 25.18 36.49 -9.11
C SER A 20 26.61 36.27 -8.59
N ASP A 21 27.34 37.36 -8.36
CA ASP A 21 28.69 37.37 -7.78
C ASP A 21 28.72 36.98 -6.29
N CYS A 22 27.57 36.65 -5.72
CA CYS A 22 27.46 36.18 -4.35
C CYS A 22 28.06 34.77 -4.24
N GLN A 23 29.25 34.67 -3.63
CA GLN A 23 29.93 33.39 -3.37
C GLN A 23 29.03 32.38 -2.67
N LEU A 24 28.21 32.84 -1.71
CA LEU A 24 27.23 31.99 -1.02
C LEU A 24 26.18 31.41 -1.98
N TRP A 25 25.69 32.20 -2.94
CA TRP A 25 24.71 31.71 -3.90
C TRP A 25 25.30 30.68 -4.87
N LYS A 26 26.52 30.93 -5.36
CA LYS A 26 27.29 29.95 -6.16
C LYS A 26 27.44 28.65 -5.36
N LEU A 27 27.87 28.75 -4.10
CA LEU A 27 28.01 27.61 -3.20
C LEU A 27 26.68 26.87 -2.96
N LEU A 28 25.55 27.56 -2.86
CA LEU A 28 24.22 26.93 -2.69
C LEU A 28 23.74 26.21 -3.95
N CYS A 29 24.09 26.69 -5.14
CA CYS A 29 23.61 26.15 -6.40
C CYS A 29 24.49 25.06 -7.02
N THR A 30 25.81 25.08 -6.75
CA THR A 30 26.71 24.06 -7.30
C THR A 30 26.66 22.76 -6.51
N PHE A 31 26.86 21.65 -7.21
CA PHE A 31 27.08 20.31 -6.65
C PHE A 31 28.42 19.73 -7.11
N ASP A 32 29.24 20.52 -7.79
CA ASP A 32 30.56 20.08 -8.23
C ASP A 32 31.59 20.30 -7.13
N TYR A 33 32.32 19.25 -6.79
CA TYR A 33 33.32 19.30 -5.76
C TYR A 33 34.47 20.26 -6.12
N ASP A 34 34.89 20.29 -7.39
CA ASP A 34 35.99 21.13 -7.84
C ASP A 34 35.63 22.62 -7.88
N GLU A 35 34.33 22.94 -7.99
CA GLU A 35 33.84 24.31 -7.86
C GLU A 35 33.63 24.72 -6.39
N ILE A 36 33.23 23.77 -5.53
CA ILE A 36 32.97 24.02 -4.11
C ILE A 36 34.26 24.25 -3.33
N ARG A 37 35.29 23.44 -3.59
CA ARG A 37 36.58 23.50 -2.88
C ARG A 37 37.17 24.92 -2.83
N PRO A 38 37.42 25.62 -3.95
CA PRO A 38 38.02 26.95 -3.91
C PRO A 38 37.10 28.00 -3.28
N LEU A 39 35.78 27.81 -3.30
CA LEU A 39 34.84 28.75 -2.67
C LEU A 39 34.91 28.67 -1.14
N ILE A 40 35.13 27.48 -0.57
CA ILE A 40 35.24 27.29 0.88
C ILE A 40 36.65 27.62 1.38
N GLU A 41 37.70 27.21 0.66
CA GLU A 41 39.09 27.49 1.07
C GLU A 41 39.40 28.99 1.12
N ASN A 42 38.72 29.79 0.30
CA ASN A 42 38.85 31.25 0.28
C ASN A 42 37.99 31.97 1.34
N ASP A 43 37.07 31.28 2.03
CA ASP A 43 36.22 31.86 3.07
C ASP A 43 36.56 31.32 4.47
N LYS A 44 37.37 32.09 5.20
CA LYS A 44 37.81 31.75 6.57
C LYS A 44 36.69 31.72 7.61
N ASN A 45 35.50 32.25 7.29
CA ASN A 45 34.35 32.32 8.18
C ASN A 45 33.23 31.34 7.78
N PHE A 46 33.48 30.48 6.79
CA PHE A 46 32.48 29.54 6.33
C PHE A 46 31.99 28.66 7.48
N ARG A 47 30.67 28.55 7.63
CA ARG A 47 30.04 27.62 8.56
C ARG A 47 28.93 26.86 7.87
N ILE A 48 28.89 25.56 8.13
CA ILE A 48 27.85 24.68 7.59
C ILE A 48 26.49 25.14 8.10
N SER A 49 25.58 25.42 7.18
CA SER A 49 24.18 25.62 7.53
C SER A 49 23.62 24.34 8.14
N PRO A 50 22.88 24.41 9.26
CA PRO A 50 22.25 23.23 9.87
C PRO A 50 21.24 22.53 8.95
N LYS A 51 20.89 23.14 7.81
CA LYS A 51 20.06 22.54 6.76
C LYS A 51 20.77 21.40 6.01
N TYR A 52 22.10 21.39 5.95
CA TYR A 52 22.87 20.31 5.33
C TYR A 52 23.16 19.24 6.37
N LYS A 53 22.28 18.23 6.43
CA LYS A 53 22.49 17.05 7.26
C LYS A 53 23.46 16.11 6.57
N MET A 54 24.48 15.69 7.30
CA MET A 54 25.39 14.65 6.84
C MET A 54 24.75 13.26 7.00
N PRO A 55 25.17 12.28 6.19
CA PRO A 55 24.76 10.90 6.41
C PRO A 55 25.30 10.36 7.74
N GLU A 56 24.45 9.65 8.49
CA GLU A 56 24.77 9.17 9.84
C GLU A 56 25.95 8.19 9.87
N MET A 57 26.18 7.43 8.78
CA MET A 57 27.31 6.51 8.64
C MET A 57 28.67 7.19 8.83
N VAL A 58 28.76 8.45 8.38
CA VAL A 58 30.02 9.19 8.24
C VAL A 58 30.16 10.32 9.23
N ALA A 59 29.06 10.85 9.77
CA ALA A 59 29.04 12.04 10.63
C ALA A 59 30.05 11.95 11.78
N ASP A 60 30.00 10.91 12.60
CA ASP A 60 30.88 10.76 13.76
C ASP A 60 32.36 10.59 13.39
N SER A 61 32.65 9.86 12.31
CA SER A 61 34.04 9.65 11.87
C SER A 61 34.62 10.91 11.24
N MET A 62 33.82 11.67 10.51
CA MET A 62 34.24 12.95 9.92
C MET A 62 34.54 13.99 11.00
N LEU A 63 33.77 14.01 12.09
CA LEU A 63 34.02 14.92 13.22
C LEU A 63 35.36 14.66 13.94
N LYS A 64 35.93 13.46 13.81
CA LYS A 64 37.20 13.06 14.44
C LYS A 64 38.45 13.44 13.63
N LEU A 65 38.30 13.94 12.40
CA LEU A 65 39.44 14.33 11.57
C LEU A 65 40.18 15.54 12.15
N ALA A 66 41.51 15.44 12.29
CA ALA A 66 42.31 16.44 13.01
C ALA A 66 42.30 17.85 12.36
N ASN A 67 42.13 17.95 11.03
CA ASN A 67 42.18 19.24 10.33
C ASN A 67 40.78 19.90 10.23
N PRO A 68 40.55 21.09 10.84
CA PRO A 68 39.24 21.74 10.88
C PRO A 68 38.76 22.26 9.50
N ALA A 69 39.65 22.82 8.68
CA ALA A 69 39.27 23.39 7.38
C ALA A 69 38.86 22.29 6.40
N PHE A 70 39.57 21.16 6.41
CA PHE A 70 39.19 19.98 5.63
C PHE A 70 37.85 19.42 6.09
N ARG A 71 37.62 19.37 7.41
CA ARG A 71 36.39 18.83 8.00
C ARG A 71 35.14 19.55 7.49
N GLU A 72 35.12 20.88 7.54
CA GLU A 72 33.93 21.66 7.18
C GLU A 72 33.55 21.52 5.70
N MET A 73 34.54 21.51 4.81
CA MET A 73 34.31 21.30 3.38
C MET A 73 33.71 19.92 3.09
N TYR A 74 34.28 18.85 3.64
CA TYR A 74 33.77 17.48 3.40
C TYR A 74 32.39 17.26 4.02
N CYS A 75 32.17 17.79 5.22
CA CYS A 75 30.87 17.74 5.88
C CYS A 75 29.80 18.46 5.03
N PHE A 76 30.14 19.63 4.45
CA PHE A 76 29.24 20.35 3.54
C PHE A 76 28.95 19.55 2.27
N TYR A 77 29.99 19.02 1.62
CA TYR A 77 29.84 18.27 0.36
C TYR A 77 29.07 16.96 0.56
N LEU A 78 29.32 16.23 1.66
CA LEU A 78 28.52 15.05 2.02
C LEU A 78 27.06 15.41 2.29
N GLY A 79 26.79 16.57 2.91
CA GLY A 79 25.42 17.06 3.07
C GLY A 79 24.74 17.41 1.74
N LYS A 80 25.50 17.92 0.76
CA LYS A 80 25.03 18.13 -0.62
C LYS A 80 24.73 16.83 -1.34
N LEU A 81 25.59 15.82 -1.20
CA LEU A 81 25.35 14.48 -1.74
C LEU A 81 24.12 13.83 -1.08
N GLU A 82 23.93 13.98 0.22
CA GLU A 82 22.73 13.51 0.91
C GLU A 82 21.47 14.23 0.42
N GLN A 83 21.56 15.52 0.10
CA GLN A 83 20.46 16.25 -0.54
C GLN A 83 20.12 15.64 -1.92
N LEU A 84 21.13 15.39 -2.77
CA LEU A 84 20.92 14.74 -4.07
C LEU A 84 20.33 13.34 -3.94
N ALA A 85 20.77 12.57 -2.94
CA ALA A 85 20.25 11.24 -2.61
C ALA A 85 18.76 11.29 -2.25
N ASN A 86 18.37 12.23 -1.38
CA ASN A 86 16.98 12.41 -0.97
C ASN A 86 16.07 12.89 -2.11
N LEU A 87 16.62 13.63 -3.07
CA LEU A 87 15.93 14.02 -4.30
C LEU A 87 15.91 12.93 -5.38
N LEU A 88 16.56 11.77 -5.14
CA LEU A 88 16.70 10.67 -6.10
C LEU A 88 17.36 11.08 -7.42
N SER A 89 18.22 12.11 -7.39
CA SER A 89 18.86 12.67 -8.58
C SER A 89 19.73 11.64 -9.32
N GLU A 90 19.82 11.75 -10.64
CA GLU A 90 20.76 10.97 -11.47
C GLU A 90 22.18 11.51 -11.38
N GLU A 91 22.35 12.81 -11.07
CA GLU A 91 23.66 13.44 -10.94
C GLU A 91 24.46 12.90 -9.74
N TRP A 92 23.78 12.28 -8.77
CA TRP A 92 24.40 11.76 -7.56
C TRP A 92 25.55 10.79 -7.86
N ASP A 93 25.37 9.84 -8.80
CA ASP A 93 26.40 8.86 -9.13
C ASP A 93 27.66 9.53 -9.71
N SER A 94 27.48 10.50 -10.61
CA SER A 94 28.60 11.24 -11.20
C SER A 94 29.35 12.05 -10.15
N LYS A 95 28.63 12.74 -9.25
CA LYS A 95 29.22 13.59 -8.21
C LYS A 95 29.87 12.76 -7.10
N MET A 96 29.33 11.59 -6.79
CA MET A 96 29.93 10.63 -5.85
C MET A 96 31.20 9.99 -6.43
N ASN A 97 31.21 9.61 -7.71
CA ASN A 97 32.39 9.04 -8.36
C ASN A 97 33.55 10.05 -8.42
N GLY A 98 33.26 11.31 -8.76
CA GLY A 98 34.26 12.39 -8.70
C GLY A 98 34.80 12.63 -7.29
N PHE A 99 33.97 12.40 -6.26
CA PHE A 99 34.44 12.46 -4.87
C PHE A 99 35.37 11.31 -4.51
N PHE A 100 35.04 10.08 -4.93
CA PHE A 100 35.86 8.89 -4.67
C PHE A 100 37.26 8.96 -5.27
N THR A 101 37.48 9.67 -6.38
CA THR A 101 38.83 9.83 -6.95
C THR A 101 39.71 10.75 -6.10
N THR A 102 39.11 11.68 -5.37
CA THR A 102 39.85 12.63 -4.50
C THR A 102 40.16 12.04 -3.13
N LEU A 103 39.28 11.19 -2.60
CA LEU A 103 39.31 10.59 -1.26
C LEU A 103 40.60 9.86 -0.84
N PRO A 104 41.23 9.01 -1.69
CA PRO A 104 42.45 8.28 -1.32
C PRO A 104 43.66 9.16 -1.05
N ALA A 105 43.70 10.39 -1.60
CA ALA A 105 44.78 11.34 -1.37
C ALA A 105 44.66 12.08 -0.01
N LEU A 106 43.57 11.87 0.73
CA LEU A 106 43.12 12.76 1.81
C LEU A 106 43.06 12.10 3.20
N THR A 107 43.17 10.77 3.29
CA THR A 107 43.01 10.05 4.55
C THR A 107 43.60 8.64 4.50
N ASP A 108 44.52 8.33 5.41
CA ASP A 108 44.96 6.94 5.69
C ASP A 108 43.92 6.11 6.47
N HIS A 109 42.82 6.74 6.92
CA HIS A 109 41.77 6.09 7.69
C HIS A 109 40.89 5.20 6.80
N LYS A 110 41.32 3.95 6.62
CA LYS A 110 40.56 2.88 5.93
C LYS A 110 39.11 2.74 6.42
N GLU A 111 38.85 2.99 7.70
CA GLU A 111 37.51 2.93 8.28
C GLU A 111 36.56 3.98 7.69
N LEU A 112 37.04 5.22 7.47
CA LEU A 112 36.25 6.30 6.91
C LEU A 112 35.91 6.04 5.43
N LEU A 113 36.90 5.57 4.67
CA LEU A 113 36.73 5.15 3.28
C LEU A 113 35.66 4.06 3.17
N ASN A 114 35.70 3.06 4.05
CA ASN A 114 34.69 2.01 4.10
C ASN A 114 33.30 2.60 4.38
N ARG A 115 33.14 3.45 5.40
CA ARG A 115 31.86 4.13 5.75
C ARG A 115 31.25 4.90 4.58
N ILE A 116 32.07 5.56 3.76
CA ILE A 116 31.62 6.28 2.56
C ILE A 116 31.17 5.31 1.47
N VAL A 117 31.84 4.16 1.31
CA VAL A 117 31.38 3.10 0.40
C VAL A 117 30.04 2.51 0.86
N TYR A 118 29.85 2.27 2.17
CA TYR A 118 28.56 1.83 2.70
C TYR A 118 27.45 2.83 2.39
N GLU A 119 27.73 4.11 2.59
CA GLU A 119 26.79 5.19 2.34
C GLU A 119 26.39 5.25 0.86
N ALA A 120 27.36 5.04 -0.03
CA ALA A 120 27.10 4.97 -1.46
C ALA A 120 26.20 3.79 -1.83
N VAL A 121 26.48 2.62 -1.26
CA VAL A 121 25.69 1.39 -1.47
C VAL A 121 24.28 1.56 -0.91
N ARG A 122 24.13 2.09 0.31
CA ARG A 122 22.83 2.42 0.92
C ARG A 122 22.01 3.33 0.01
N THR A 123 22.60 4.42 -0.46
CA THR A 123 21.90 5.40 -1.32
C THR A 123 21.36 4.74 -2.59
N LYS A 124 22.16 3.89 -3.24
CA LYS A 124 21.73 3.14 -4.43
C LYS A 124 20.56 2.21 -4.12
N ILE A 125 20.59 1.55 -2.96
CA ILE A 125 19.54 0.61 -2.54
C ILE A 125 18.25 1.34 -2.16
N ASP A 126 18.34 2.45 -1.43
CA ASP A 126 17.18 3.27 -1.10
C ASP A 126 16.53 3.84 -2.36
N LYS A 127 17.34 4.31 -3.32
CA LYS A 127 16.87 4.74 -4.63
C LYS A 127 16.17 3.61 -5.37
N PHE A 128 16.76 2.42 -5.39
CA PHE A 128 16.15 1.23 -5.98
C PHE A 128 14.80 0.89 -5.35
N ASN A 129 14.76 0.72 -4.02
CA ASN A 129 13.54 0.34 -3.30
C ASN A 129 12.40 1.37 -3.48
N LYS A 130 12.73 2.67 -3.56
CA LYS A 130 11.75 3.73 -3.81
C LYS A 130 11.26 3.78 -5.26
N CYS A 131 12.08 3.34 -6.22
CA CYS A 131 11.79 3.45 -7.66
C CYS A 131 11.36 2.12 -8.31
N LEU A 132 11.45 0.99 -7.62
CA LEU A 132 11.24 -0.37 -8.16
C LEU A 132 10.01 -0.50 -9.07
N HIS A 133 8.90 0.13 -8.71
CA HIS A 133 7.61 0.07 -9.43
C HIS A 133 7.26 1.36 -10.18
N ARG A 134 8.16 2.34 -10.20
CA ARG A 134 7.94 3.65 -10.85
C ARG A 134 8.78 3.84 -12.11
N ILE A 135 10.01 3.30 -12.13
CA ILE A 135 10.98 3.52 -13.20
C ILE A 135 11.69 2.18 -13.48
N PRO A 136 11.87 1.77 -14.75
CA PRO A 136 12.71 0.63 -15.08
C PRO A 136 14.12 0.85 -14.52
N TYR A 137 14.56 0.02 -13.58
CA TYR A 137 15.90 0.13 -12.99
C TYR A 137 16.87 -0.84 -13.66
N GLU A 138 18.07 -0.37 -14.02
CA GLU A 138 19.11 -1.20 -14.62
C GLU A 138 19.67 -2.22 -13.61
N THR A 139 19.45 -3.50 -13.89
CA THR A 139 19.90 -4.63 -13.05
C THR A 139 21.41 -4.66 -12.83
N SER A 140 22.20 -4.22 -13.81
CA SER A 140 23.68 -4.14 -13.73
C SER A 140 24.18 -3.21 -12.60
N LYS A 141 23.48 -2.10 -12.34
CA LYS A 141 23.79 -1.19 -11.23
C LYS A 141 23.51 -1.86 -9.88
N LEU A 142 22.50 -2.72 -9.82
CA LEU A 142 22.14 -3.45 -8.61
C LEU A 142 23.14 -4.57 -8.29
N GLU A 143 23.58 -5.32 -9.29
CA GLU A 143 24.60 -6.37 -9.12
C GLU A 143 25.88 -5.83 -8.50
N SER A 144 26.32 -4.63 -8.92
CA SER A 144 27.49 -3.97 -8.33
C SER A 144 27.30 -3.63 -6.84
N ALA A 145 26.09 -3.21 -6.44
CA ALA A 145 25.75 -2.90 -5.06
C ALA A 145 25.63 -4.15 -4.19
N VAL A 146 25.04 -5.24 -4.73
CA VAL A 146 24.96 -6.54 -4.07
C VAL A 146 26.35 -7.16 -3.90
N ALA A 147 27.20 -7.10 -4.94
CA ALA A 147 28.58 -7.57 -4.87
C ALA A 147 29.43 -6.73 -3.91
N ALA A 148 29.15 -5.43 -3.78
CA ALA A 148 29.77 -4.60 -2.75
C ALA A 148 29.32 -5.04 -1.35
N LEU A 149 28.02 -5.21 -1.10
CA LEU A 149 27.48 -5.71 0.18
C LEU A 149 28.05 -7.06 0.61
N GLN A 150 28.17 -8.01 -0.32
CA GLN A 150 28.73 -9.34 -0.05
C GLN A 150 30.21 -9.29 0.34
N ARG A 151 31.01 -8.45 -0.34
CA ARG A 151 32.43 -8.22 0.03
C ARG A 151 32.56 -7.49 1.36
N VAL A 152 31.58 -6.67 1.67
CA VAL A 152 31.51 -5.81 2.85
C VAL A 152 31.11 -6.57 4.13
N GLY A 153 30.47 -7.74 4.00
CA GLY A 153 30.29 -8.70 5.10
C GLY A 153 31.59 -9.21 5.73
N MET A 154 32.75 -8.67 5.37
CA MET A 154 34.08 -8.98 5.92
C MET A 154 34.54 -8.02 7.03
N VAL A 155 33.86 -6.89 7.28
CA VAL A 155 34.28 -5.86 8.27
C VAL A 155 33.42 -5.91 9.53
N ASP A 156 34.00 -5.54 10.68
CA ASP A 156 33.37 -5.57 12.01
C ASP A 156 32.04 -4.78 12.07
N PRO A 157 31.08 -5.22 12.91
CA PRO A 157 29.79 -4.55 13.07
C PRO A 157 29.98 -3.09 13.54
N CYS A 158 29.57 -2.15 12.69
CA CYS A 158 29.60 -0.72 12.98
C CYS A 158 28.19 -0.23 13.37
N PRO A 159 28.00 0.52 14.48
CA PRO A 159 26.67 0.93 14.95
C PRO A 159 25.76 1.61 13.90
N PRO A 160 26.22 2.59 13.10
CA PRO A 160 25.34 3.20 12.09
C PRO A 160 24.98 2.21 10.96
N LEU A 161 25.75 1.14 10.72
CA LEU A 161 25.35 0.10 9.74
C LEU A 161 24.03 -0.56 10.14
N GLN A 162 23.78 -0.73 11.44
CA GLN A 162 22.55 -1.36 11.96
C GLN A 162 21.29 -0.60 11.57
N VAL A 163 21.38 0.72 11.41
CA VAL A 163 20.27 1.58 10.97
C VAL A 163 19.84 1.26 9.54
N TYR A 164 20.78 0.82 8.69
CA TYR A 164 20.55 0.58 7.26
C TYR A 164 20.31 -0.88 6.89
N ILE A 165 20.36 -1.80 7.87
CA ILE A 165 20.10 -3.22 7.62
C ILE A 165 18.70 -3.45 7.05
N ALA A 166 17.70 -2.66 7.46
CA ALA A 166 16.35 -2.74 6.90
C ALA A 166 16.32 -2.45 5.38
N SER A 167 17.07 -1.45 4.90
CA SER A 167 17.18 -1.15 3.47
C SER A 167 17.84 -2.30 2.70
N PHE A 168 18.87 -2.92 3.28
CA PHE A 168 19.56 -4.05 2.65
C PHE A 168 18.70 -5.31 2.61
N THR A 169 17.96 -5.61 3.68
CA THR A 169 17.12 -6.82 3.72
C THR A 169 15.90 -6.68 2.81
N THR A 170 15.30 -5.49 2.77
CA THR A 170 14.18 -5.20 1.87
C THR A 170 14.60 -5.31 0.41
N LEU A 171 15.83 -4.94 0.05
CA LEU A 171 16.35 -5.18 -1.30
C LEU A 171 16.23 -6.66 -1.70
N PHE A 172 16.83 -7.55 -0.91
CA PHE A 172 16.86 -8.98 -1.22
C PHE A 172 15.47 -9.60 -1.22
N LEU A 173 14.59 -9.16 -0.31
CA LEU A 173 13.18 -9.54 -0.35
C LEU A 173 12.53 -9.08 -1.66
N ASN A 174 12.69 -7.81 -2.04
CA ASN A 174 12.03 -7.21 -3.20
C ASN A 174 12.46 -7.83 -4.54
N ILE A 175 13.72 -8.24 -4.66
CA ILE A 175 14.21 -8.97 -5.85
C ILE A 175 13.96 -10.49 -5.78
N SER A 176 13.28 -10.96 -4.73
CA SER A 176 13.02 -12.38 -4.48
C SER A 176 14.27 -13.26 -4.33
N ASP A 177 15.42 -12.68 -4.00
CA ASP A 177 16.67 -13.41 -3.69
C ASP A 177 16.70 -13.78 -2.20
N TRP A 178 15.80 -14.69 -1.83
CA TRP A 178 15.69 -15.19 -0.47
C TRP A 178 16.91 -16.01 -0.06
N GLU A 179 17.58 -16.68 -0.99
CA GLU A 179 18.75 -17.49 -0.68
C GLU A 179 19.90 -16.65 -0.15
N SER A 180 20.13 -15.45 -0.73
CA SER A 180 21.15 -14.53 -0.22
C SER A 180 20.88 -14.11 1.24
N LEU A 181 19.62 -13.83 1.60
CA LEU A 181 19.22 -13.53 2.98
C LEU A 181 19.42 -14.70 3.94
N LEU A 182 19.23 -15.92 3.46
CA LEU A 182 19.25 -17.11 4.31
C LEU A 182 20.64 -17.71 4.48
N LYS A 183 21.46 -17.69 3.42
CA LYS A 183 22.75 -18.41 3.35
C LYS A 183 23.96 -17.51 3.17
N LYS A 184 23.87 -16.42 2.39
CA LYS A 184 25.04 -15.60 2.02
C LYS A 184 25.36 -14.50 3.03
N LEU A 185 24.36 -13.97 3.71
CA LEU A 185 24.53 -12.96 4.76
C LEU A 185 24.81 -13.62 6.11
N ASP A 186 25.94 -13.28 6.72
CA ASP A 186 26.35 -13.79 8.03
C ASP A 186 25.44 -13.23 9.15
N PRO A 187 24.65 -14.07 9.83
CA PRO A 187 23.73 -13.62 10.89
C PRO A 187 24.44 -12.98 12.07
N SER A 188 25.70 -13.32 12.33
CA SER A 188 26.48 -12.73 13.44
C SER A 188 26.79 -11.25 13.20
N LYS A 189 26.94 -10.86 11.93
CA LYS A 189 27.30 -9.49 11.52
C LYS A 189 26.09 -8.59 11.28
N PHE A 190 24.97 -9.17 10.84
CA PHE A 190 23.73 -8.44 10.55
C PHE A 190 22.68 -8.53 11.67
N LYS A 191 23.08 -8.93 12.88
CA LYS A 191 22.19 -9.20 14.02
C LYS A 191 21.35 -7.97 14.40
N THR A 192 20.14 -7.91 13.87
CA THR A 192 19.14 -6.89 14.18
C THR A 192 17.75 -7.51 14.12
N PRO A 193 16.78 -7.02 14.90
CA PRO A 193 15.40 -7.51 14.82
C PRO A 193 14.80 -7.43 13.41
N THR A 194 15.13 -6.39 12.65
CA THR A 194 14.70 -6.22 11.25
C THR A 194 15.26 -7.29 10.32
N PHE A 195 16.51 -7.72 10.55
CA PHE A 195 17.13 -8.81 9.81
C PHE A 195 16.48 -10.16 10.13
N ASP A 196 16.23 -10.44 11.41
CA ASP A 196 15.57 -11.67 11.84
C ASP A 196 14.14 -11.76 11.30
N MET A 197 13.39 -10.66 11.34
CA MET A 197 12.06 -10.55 10.72
C MET A 197 12.11 -10.83 9.22
N ALA A 198 13.04 -10.21 8.49
CA ALA A 198 13.20 -10.41 7.05
C ALA A 198 13.56 -11.86 6.70
N ARG A 199 14.41 -12.52 7.51
CA ARG A 199 14.75 -13.93 7.34
C ARG A 199 13.56 -14.86 7.60
N LEU A 200 12.71 -14.56 8.58
CA LEU A 200 11.49 -15.34 8.82
C LEU A 200 10.53 -15.25 7.64
N ILE A 201 10.33 -14.04 7.08
CA ILE A 201 9.55 -13.84 5.86
C ILE A 201 10.18 -14.63 4.70
N ALA A 202 11.49 -14.49 4.47
CA ALA A 202 12.20 -15.21 3.41
C ALA A 202 12.10 -16.74 3.56
N ARG A 203 12.20 -17.28 4.78
CA ARG A 203 12.01 -18.71 5.07
C ARG A 203 10.59 -19.16 4.73
N TYR A 204 9.58 -18.39 5.16
CA TYR A 204 8.19 -18.71 4.86
C TYR A 204 7.94 -18.73 3.36
N LEU A 205 8.38 -17.69 2.65
CA LEU A 205 8.22 -17.58 1.20
C LEU A 205 8.98 -18.70 0.47
N SER A 206 10.22 -18.98 0.85
CA SER A 206 11.01 -20.06 0.26
C SER A 206 10.36 -21.43 0.47
N ALA A 207 9.86 -21.72 1.68
CA ALA A 207 9.18 -22.97 2.00
C ALA A 207 7.87 -23.14 1.21
N ARG A 208 7.06 -22.08 1.08
CA ARG A 208 5.79 -22.12 0.32
C ARG A 208 5.98 -22.33 -1.18
N HIS A 209 7.11 -21.93 -1.75
CA HIS A 209 7.38 -22.01 -3.20
C HIS A 209 8.27 -23.18 -3.59
N THR A 210 8.92 -23.83 -2.62
CA THR A 210 9.69 -25.05 -2.90
C THR A 210 8.71 -26.21 -3.04
N PRO A 211 8.67 -26.89 -4.21
CA PRO A 211 7.80 -28.03 -4.42
C PRO A 211 8.04 -29.11 -3.35
N ASN A 212 6.97 -29.77 -2.90
CA ASN A 212 7.01 -30.87 -1.92
C ASN A 212 7.50 -30.49 -0.51
N THR A 213 7.51 -29.21 -0.14
CA THR A 213 7.78 -28.83 1.25
C THR A 213 6.67 -29.35 2.16
N PRO A 214 6.99 -30.12 3.23
CA PRO A 214 5.97 -30.65 4.14
C PRO A 214 5.11 -29.54 4.77
N PRO A 215 3.77 -29.68 4.82
CA PRO A 215 2.90 -28.69 5.47
C PRO A 215 3.30 -28.40 6.92
N ALA A 216 3.76 -29.42 7.65
CA ALA A 216 4.27 -29.29 9.01
C ALA A 216 5.48 -28.34 9.12
N GLN A 217 6.35 -28.31 8.10
CA GLN A 217 7.49 -27.40 8.08
C GLN A 217 7.03 -25.95 7.88
N VAL A 218 6.05 -25.72 7.00
CA VAL A 218 5.46 -24.38 6.78
C VAL A 218 4.74 -23.90 8.05
N ALA A 219 4.01 -24.79 8.72
CA ALA A 219 3.34 -24.52 9.99
C ALA A 219 4.35 -24.14 11.09
N ALA A 220 5.45 -24.88 11.24
CA ALA A 220 6.50 -24.58 12.22
C ALA A 220 7.16 -23.19 11.99
N ILE A 221 7.38 -22.81 10.72
CA ILE A 221 7.87 -21.45 10.39
C ILE A 221 6.81 -20.40 10.75
N GLY A 222 5.54 -20.71 10.53
CA GLY A 222 4.41 -19.87 10.96
C GLY A 222 4.37 -19.65 12.46
N GLU A 223 4.53 -20.70 13.26
CA GLU A 223 4.62 -20.60 14.73
C GLU A 223 5.84 -19.78 15.18
N GLU A 224 6.98 -19.93 14.52
CA GLU A 224 8.17 -19.14 14.78
C GLU A 224 7.95 -17.65 14.49
N TRP A 225 7.32 -17.34 13.36
CA TRP A 225 6.87 -15.98 13.01
C TRP A 225 5.95 -15.41 14.09
N MET A 226 4.96 -16.19 14.52
CA MET A 226 4.01 -15.78 15.55
C MET A 226 4.69 -15.46 16.88
N ARG A 227 5.57 -16.36 17.35
CA ARG A 227 6.34 -16.16 18.58
C ARG A 227 7.23 -14.92 18.51
N PHE A 228 7.78 -14.62 17.33
CA PHE A 228 8.61 -13.45 17.10
C PHE A 228 7.81 -12.15 17.06
N ILE A 229 6.70 -12.11 16.31
CA ILE A 229 6.00 -10.87 15.96
C ILE A 229 4.92 -10.47 16.97
N MET A 230 4.19 -11.44 17.55
CA MET A 230 3.04 -11.16 18.40
C MET A 230 3.33 -10.30 19.63
N PRO A 231 4.47 -10.46 20.34
CA PRO A 231 4.81 -9.57 21.45
C PRO A 231 4.84 -8.08 21.07
N THR A 232 5.07 -7.74 19.80
CA THR A 232 5.05 -6.37 19.28
C THR A 232 3.66 -5.76 19.31
N PHE A 233 2.61 -6.60 19.20
CA PHE A 233 1.21 -6.20 19.16
C PHE A 233 0.48 -6.42 20.47
N ASP A 234 1.11 -7.01 21.50
CA ASP A 234 0.45 -7.29 22.78
C ASP A 234 0.10 -5.98 23.50
N ALA A 235 -1.18 -5.83 23.89
CA ALA A 235 -1.62 -4.69 24.67
C ALA A 235 -1.21 -4.79 26.14
N ARG A 236 -1.03 -6.01 26.63
CA ARG A 236 -0.46 -6.22 27.95
C ARG A 236 1.03 -5.93 27.81
N ARG A 237 1.57 -5.05 28.65
CA ARG A 237 3.02 -4.92 28.81
C ARG A 237 3.51 -6.22 29.47
N SER A 238 3.64 -7.25 28.65
CA SER A 238 4.18 -8.55 29.03
C SER A 238 5.55 -8.35 29.65
N ALA A 239 5.89 -9.19 30.64
CA ALA A 239 7.26 -9.26 31.16
C ALA A 239 8.27 -9.61 30.05
N ASN A 240 7.82 -10.25 28.97
CA ASN A 240 8.64 -10.56 27.81
C ASN A 240 8.76 -9.32 26.93
N LYS A 241 9.98 -8.78 26.86
CA LYS A 241 10.32 -7.73 25.89
C LYS A 241 10.09 -8.26 24.46
N PRO A 242 9.51 -7.44 23.57
CA PRO A 242 9.29 -7.86 22.19
C PRO A 242 10.63 -8.09 21.50
N ALA A 243 10.69 -9.11 20.65
CA ALA A 243 11.88 -9.42 19.87
C ALA A 243 12.22 -8.29 18.87
N ILE A 244 11.21 -7.59 18.38
CA ILE A 244 11.32 -6.41 17.52
C ILE A 244 10.46 -5.27 18.07
N GLY A 245 11.01 -4.05 18.10
CA GLY A 245 10.21 -2.87 18.44
C GLY A 245 9.28 -2.46 17.31
N TYR A 246 8.12 -1.87 17.63
CA TYR A 246 7.14 -1.45 16.62
C TYR A 246 7.74 -0.55 15.53
N ARG A 247 8.56 0.45 15.90
CA ARG A 247 9.25 1.34 14.93
C ARG A 247 10.19 0.58 13.99
N GLN A 248 10.89 -0.42 14.49
CA GLN A 248 11.80 -1.23 13.67
C GLN A 248 11.01 -2.09 12.68
N MET A 249 9.89 -2.67 13.13
CA MET A 249 8.97 -3.40 12.26
C MET A 249 8.38 -2.48 11.19
N GLU A 250 7.90 -1.29 11.58
CA GLU A 250 7.35 -0.26 10.70
C GLU A 250 8.32 0.09 9.56
N THR A 251 9.59 0.38 9.88
CA THR A 251 10.63 0.66 8.88
C THR A 251 10.83 -0.48 7.88
N LEU A 252 10.78 -1.74 8.34
CA LEU A 252 10.89 -2.89 7.43
C LEU A 252 9.64 -3.00 6.54
N LEU A 253 8.44 -2.86 7.11
CA LEU A 253 7.18 -2.94 6.37
C LEU A 253 7.11 -1.87 5.27
N GLU A 254 7.55 -0.63 5.53
CA GLU A 254 7.60 0.44 4.54
C GLU A 254 8.47 0.09 3.32
N GLY A 255 9.55 -0.66 3.52
CA GLY A 255 10.47 -1.05 2.45
C GLY A 255 10.04 -2.29 1.65
N ILE A 256 9.10 -3.09 2.15
CA ILE A 256 8.65 -4.31 1.46
C ILE A 256 7.77 -3.93 0.25
N LYS A 257 8.15 -4.47 -0.90
CA LYS A 257 7.50 -4.31 -2.22
C LYS A 257 7.42 -5.63 -2.99
N GLU A 258 7.77 -6.75 -2.36
CA GLU A 258 7.64 -8.09 -2.93
C GLU A 258 6.18 -8.57 -2.83
N PRO A 259 5.51 -8.93 -3.94
CA PRO A 259 4.08 -9.25 -3.94
C PRO A 259 3.66 -10.35 -2.96
N ARG A 260 4.45 -11.43 -2.83
CA ARG A 260 4.07 -12.58 -2.01
C ARG A 260 4.23 -12.28 -0.51
N ALA A 261 5.25 -11.52 -0.15
CA ALA A 261 5.43 -10.96 1.18
C ALA A 261 4.25 -10.05 1.55
N ILE A 262 3.81 -9.19 0.62
CA ILE A 262 2.63 -8.33 0.82
C ILE A 262 1.39 -9.18 1.08
N SER A 263 1.09 -10.18 0.24
CA SER A 263 -0.07 -11.07 0.47
C SER A 263 0.01 -11.80 1.81
N PHE A 264 1.19 -12.31 2.18
CA PHE A 264 1.42 -12.92 3.49
C PHE A 264 1.12 -11.95 4.64
N LEU A 265 1.65 -10.73 4.57
CA LEU A 265 1.48 -9.70 5.58
C LEU A 265 0.03 -9.21 5.67
N LEU A 266 -0.66 -9.01 4.54
CA LEU A 266 -2.08 -8.63 4.52
C LEU A 266 -2.96 -9.71 5.14
N ASN A 267 -2.70 -10.99 4.84
CA ASN A 267 -3.43 -12.08 5.46
C ASN A 267 -3.18 -12.15 6.98
N PHE A 268 -1.93 -11.99 7.42
CA PHE A 268 -1.57 -11.98 8.83
C PHE A 268 -2.21 -10.79 9.58
N LEU A 269 -1.96 -9.56 9.11
CA LEU A 269 -2.45 -8.33 9.74
C LEU A 269 -3.97 -8.20 9.63
N GLY A 270 -4.57 -8.63 8.53
CA GLY A 270 -6.03 -8.66 8.35
C GLY A 270 -6.71 -9.56 9.37
N LYS A 271 -6.11 -10.71 9.71
CA LYS A 271 -6.62 -11.56 10.79
C LYS A 271 -6.45 -10.94 12.18
N LEU A 272 -5.32 -10.28 12.46
CA LEU A 272 -5.18 -9.51 13.70
C LEU A 272 -6.25 -8.42 13.80
N PHE A 273 -6.49 -7.67 12.72
CA PHE A 273 -7.52 -6.64 12.67
C PHE A 273 -8.91 -7.24 12.92
N ASN A 274 -9.24 -8.36 12.27
CA ASN A 274 -10.50 -9.07 12.47
C ASN A 274 -10.72 -9.46 13.94
N HIS A 275 -9.67 -9.84 14.66
CA HIS A 275 -9.75 -10.09 16.09
C HIS A 275 -10.03 -8.82 16.89
N THR A 276 -9.35 -7.71 16.57
CA THR A 276 -9.59 -6.42 17.25
C THR A 276 -11.03 -5.93 17.06
N VAL A 277 -11.60 -6.09 15.87
CA VAL A 277 -12.97 -5.69 15.56
C VAL A 277 -14.00 -6.59 16.24
N THR A 278 -13.75 -7.90 16.26
CA THR A 278 -14.63 -8.88 16.94
C THR A 278 -14.65 -8.64 18.44
N SER A 279 -13.50 -8.28 19.03
CA SER A 279 -13.39 -7.99 20.47
C SER A 279 -14.05 -6.67 20.89
N GLN A 280 -14.28 -5.73 19.97
CA GLN A 280 -14.80 -4.38 20.26
C GLN A 280 -16.32 -4.23 20.11
N ARG A 281 -17.00 -5.14 19.41
CA ARG A 281 -18.44 -5.02 19.14
C ARG A 281 -19.20 -6.25 19.62
N THR A 282 -19.92 -6.08 20.72
CA THR A 282 -21.11 -6.87 21.07
C THR A 282 -22.30 -6.31 20.27
N ASP A 283 -22.83 -7.13 19.37
CA ASP A 283 -24.21 -7.09 18.87
C ASP A 283 -24.76 -5.76 18.31
N LEU A 284 -24.66 -5.61 17.00
CA LEU A 284 -25.70 -4.94 16.22
C LEU A 284 -26.55 -6.01 15.55
N GLY A 285 -27.52 -6.51 16.32
CA GLY A 285 -28.80 -7.09 15.91
C GLY A 285 -28.81 -7.87 14.59
N THR A 286 -28.44 -9.15 14.64
CA THR A 286 -29.12 -10.28 13.98
C THR A 286 -28.35 -11.53 14.39
N ALA A 287 -28.96 -12.39 15.21
CA ALA A 287 -28.36 -13.66 15.58
C ALA A 287 -28.04 -14.46 14.30
N GLY A 288 -26.76 -14.71 14.03
CA GLY A 288 -26.29 -15.44 12.85
C GLY A 288 -25.78 -14.60 11.67
N ALA A 289 -25.84 -13.25 11.72
CA ALA A 289 -25.27 -12.43 10.65
C ALA A 289 -23.73 -12.34 10.74
N PRO A 290 -23.00 -12.44 9.61
CA PRO A 290 -21.56 -12.31 9.61
C PRO A 290 -21.14 -10.91 10.09
N ASN A 291 -20.08 -10.82 10.90
CA ASN A 291 -19.53 -9.53 11.31
C ASN A 291 -18.92 -8.82 10.08
N LEU A 292 -19.70 -7.90 9.50
CA LEU A 292 -19.37 -7.22 8.24
C LEU A 292 -18.15 -6.30 8.33
N ASN A 293 -17.69 -5.96 9.52
CA ASN A 293 -16.47 -5.16 9.68
C ASN A 293 -15.19 -5.99 9.57
N ARG A 294 -15.30 -7.32 9.41
CA ARG A 294 -14.15 -8.18 9.16
C ARG A 294 -13.66 -7.99 7.73
N LEU A 295 -12.35 -7.94 7.57
CA LEU A 295 -11.67 -8.03 6.28
C LEU A 295 -11.75 -9.44 5.72
N PHE A 296 -11.85 -9.47 4.40
CA PHE A 296 -11.44 -10.57 3.56
C PHE A 296 -9.98 -10.93 3.89
N ALA A 297 -9.81 -12.13 4.44
CA ALA A 297 -8.51 -12.70 4.72
C ALA A 297 -8.56 -14.17 4.30
N GLU A 298 -7.56 -14.63 3.55
CA GLU A 298 -7.45 -16.04 3.19
C GLU A 298 -7.22 -16.88 4.46
N ASN A 299 -7.56 -18.17 4.39
CA ASN A 299 -7.35 -19.11 5.48
C ASN A 299 -5.85 -19.36 5.75
N LEU A 300 -5.19 -18.43 6.42
CA LEU A 300 -3.91 -18.69 7.11
C LEU A 300 -4.19 -19.41 8.42
N GLU A 301 -3.92 -20.71 8.50
CA GLU A 301 -4.07 -21.52 9.73
C GLU A 301 -3.10 -21.12 10.87
N MET A 302 -2.42 -19.97 10.77
CA MET A 302 -1.30 -19.61 11.65
C MET A 302 -1.69 -18.92 12.96
N LEU A 303 -2.93 -18.47 13.13
CA LEU A 303 -3.34 -17.76 14.34
C LEU A 303 -3.99 -18.72 15.35
N PRO A 304 -3.52 -18.75 16.61
CA PRO A 304 -4.21 -19.45 17.69
C PRO A 304 -5.67 -19.04 17.79
N GLN A 305 -6.52 -19.98 18.23
CA GLN A 305 -7.95 -19.72 18.42
C GLN A 305 -8.25 -18.60 19.44
N SER A 306 -7.31 -18.32 20.35
CA SER A 306 -7.41 -17.26 21.35
C SER A 306 -6.12 -16.43 21.38
N LEU A 307 -6.27 -15.12 21.23
CA LEU A 307 -5.17 -14.16 21.31
C LEU A 307 -5.39 -13.21 22.49
N SER A 308 -4.31 -12.79 23.13
CA SER A 308 -4.36 -11.70 24.11
C SER A 308 -4.89 -10.41 23.47
N PRO A 309 -5.40 -9.47 24.28
CA PRO A 309 -5.79 -8.16 23.78
C PRO A 309 -4.63 -7.51 23.01
N LEU A 310 -4.92 -6.98 21.81
CA LEU A 310 -3.92 -6.40 20.92
C LEU A 310 -3.93 -4.87 20.99
N MET A 311 -2.79 -4.25 20.72
CA MET A 311 -2.68 -2.80 20.50
C MET A 311 -3.30 -2.45 19.15
N ASN A 312 -4.58 -2.09 19.16
CA ASN A 312 -5.37 -1.79 17.95
C ASN A 312 -4.66 -0.80 17.01
N ARG A 313 -4.05 0.26 17.58
CA ARG A 313 -3.31 1.26 16.79
C ARG A 313 -2.16 0.65 16.01
N TYR A 314 -1.39 -0.25 16.62
CA TYR A 314 -0.24 -0.88 15.95
C TYR A 314 -0.67 -1.78 14.81
N VAL A 315 -1.76 -2.55 15.00
CA VAL A 315 -2.36 -3.38 13.95
C VAL A 315 -2.84 -2.50 12.80
N ASP A 316 -3.52 -1.41 13.12
CA ASP A 316 -4.08 -0.46 12.16
C ASP A 316 -3.01 0.24 11.32
N ASP A 317 -2.04 0.86 11.98
CA ASP A 317 -0.92 1.57 11.35
C ASP A 317 -0.10 0.61 10.46
N ALA A 318 0.15 -0.63 10.92
CA ALA A 318 0.86 -1.65 10.14
C ALA A 318 0.08 -2.11 8.90
N LEU A 319 -1.23 -2.33 9.04
CA LEU A 319 -2.09 -2.74 7.94
C LEU A 319 -2.19 -1.66 6.85
N GLU A 320 -2.31 -0.38 7.24
CA GLU A 320 -2.32 0.74 6.31
C GLU A 320 -1.00 0.85 5.52
N ILE A 321 0.16 0.61 6.16
CA ILE A 321 1.47 0.60 5.46
C ILE A 321 1.50 -0.50 4.39
N VAL A 322 1.09 -1.72 4.74
CA VAL A 322 1.13 -2.85 3.80
C VAL A 322 0.11 -2.68 2.68
N LEU A 323 -1.09 -2.15 2.96
CA LEU A 323 -2.08 -1.81 1.94
C LEU A 323 -1.58 -0.74 0.96
N LYS A 324 -0.92 0.33 1.46
CA LYS A 324 -0.27 1.32 0.59
C LYS A 324 0.77 0.69 -0.32
N ASN A 325 1.56 -0.23 0.21
CA ASN A 325 2.55 -0.95 -0.59
C ASN A 325 1.87 -1.81 -1.66
N ALA A 326 0.79 -2.53 -1.31
CA ALA A 326 0.01 -3.32 -2.25
C ALA A 326 -0.47 -2.49 -3.44
N MET A 327 -1.00 -1.29 -3.19
CA MET A 327 -1.49 -0.39 -4.24
C MET A 327 -0.36 0.18 -5.12
N VAL A 328 0.85 0.35 -4.57
CA VAL A 328 2.02 0.76 -5.37
C VAL A 328 2.55 -0.37 -6.25
N VAL A 329 2.51 -1.62 -5.75
CA VAL A 329 3.10 -2.78 -6.41
C VAL A 329 2.19 -3.35 -7.50
N ASN A 330 0.90 -3.51 -7.22
CA ASN A 330 -0.07 -4.00 -8.17
C ASN A 330 -1.46 -3.43 -7.83
N PRO A 331 -1.84 -2.27 -8.38
CA PRO A 331 -3.12 -1.63 -8.10
C PRO A 331 -4.32 -2.36 -8.71
N THR A 332 -4.12 -3.40 -9.53
CA THR A 332 -5.19 -4.18 -10.15
C THR A 332 -5.32 -5.59 -9.56
N ASN A 333 -4.66 -5.87 -8.43
CA ASN A 333 -4.82 -7.15 -7.74
C ASN A 333 -6.16 -7.18 -7.01
N ALA A 334 -7.09 -8.00 -7.50
CA ALA A 334 -8.46 -8.09 -6.98
C ALA A 334 -8.54 -8.43 -5.48
N PHE A 335 -7.68 -9.33 -4.98
CA PHE A 335 -7.65 -9.69 -3.55
C PHE A 335 -7.21 -8.50 -2.69
N TRP A 336 -6.19 -7.76 -3.13
CA TRP A 336 -5.69 -6.59 -2.40
C TRP A 336 -6.68 -5.43 -2.42
N LEU A 337 -7.35 -5.20 -3.55
CA LEU A 337 -8.42 -4.23 -3.69
C LEU A 337 -9.60 -4.57 -2.77
N ARG A 338 -10.01 -5.85 -2.73
CA ARG A 338 -11.05 -6.33 -1.82
C ARG A 338 -10.70 -6.06 -0.36
N THR A 339 -9.49 -6.46 0.07
CA THR A 339 -9.01 -6.23 1.44
C THR A 339 -8.95 -4.73 1.75
N ARG A 340 -8.51 -3.89 0.80
CA ARG A 340 -8.51 -2.43 0.95
C ARG A 340 -9.92 -1.86 1.11
N GLY A 341 -10.88 -2.33 0.31
CA GLY A 341 -12.28 -1.94 0.41
C GLY A 341 -12.88 -2.32 1.76
N ASP A 342 -12.60 -3.52 2.26
CA ASP A 342 -13.06 -3.95 3.58
C ASP A 342 -12.45 -3.15 4.73
N TYR A 343 -11.18 -2.79 4.61
CA TYR A 343 -10.53 -1.90 5.57
C TYR A 343 -11.20 -0.53 5.59
N SER A 344 -11.44 0.08 4.43
CA SER A 344 -12.17 1.36 4.31
C SER A 344 -13.59 1.25 4.87
N PHE A 345 -14.28 0.13 4.61
CA PHE A 345 -15.61 -0.13 5.16
C PHE A 345 -15.60 -0.18 6.69
N ALA A 346 -14.66 -0.92 7.28
CA ALA A 346 -14.50 -1.00 8.73
C ALA A 346 -14.15 0.36 9.36
N LYS A 347 -13.49 1.24 8.60
CA LYS A 347 -13.23 2.65 8.97
C LYS A 347 -14.40 3.60 8.72
N SER A 348 -15.54 3.09 8.27
CA SER A 348 -16.72 3.89 7.89
C SER A 348 -16.46 4.88 6.73
N ALA A 349 -15.40 4.66 5.94
CA ALA A 349 -15.13 5.38 4.70
C ALA A 349 -15.89 4.69 3.55
N TYR A 350 -17.21 4.77 3.59
CA TYR A 350 -18.10 3.97 2.72
C TYR A 350 -17.95 4.27 1.23
N ARG A 351 -17.67 5.53 0.86
CA ARG A 351 -17.44 5.91 -0.53
C ARG A 351 -16.17 5.26 -1.08
N ASP A 352 -15.08 5.37 -0.34
CA ASP A 352 -13.79 4.76 -0.71
C ASP A 352 -13.91 3.24 -0.76
N ALA A 353 -14.62 2.64 0.20
CA ALA A 353 -14.91 1.20 0.19
C ALA A 353 -15.63 0.78 -1.09
N MET A 354 -16.67 1.52 -1.49
CA MET A 354 -17.39 1.25 -2.74
C MET A 354 -16.50 1.37 -3.97
N VAL A 355 -15.63 2.39 -4.04
CA VAL A 355 -14.65 2.56 -5.13
C VAL A 355 -13.76 1.32 -5.24
N PHE A 356 -13.15 0.87 -4.14
CA PHE A 356 -12.29 -0.32 -4.16
C PHE A 356 -13.06 -1.61 -4.48
N TYR A 357 -14.32 -1.72 -4.07
CA TYR A 357 -15.16 -2.85 -4.45
C TYR A 357 -15.45 -2.86 -5.96
N LEU A 358 -15.74 -1.72 -6.56
CA LEU A 358 -15.94 -1.60 -8.01
C LEU A 358 -14.64 -1.87 -8.79
N GLU A 359 -13.50 -1.37 -8.32
CA GLU A 359 -12.19 -1.69 -8.88
C GLU A 359 -11.87 -3.19 -8.79
N THR A 360 -12.32 -3.86 -7.72
CA THR A 360 -12.21 -5.32 -7.58
C THR A 360 -13.00 -6.04 -8.66
N LEU A 361 -14.27 -5.64 -8.89
CA LEU A 361 -15.10 -6.23 -9.96
C LEU A 361 -14.44 -6.06 -11.33
N ILE A 362 -13.95 -4.85 -11.63
CA ILE A 362 -13.27 -4.55 -12.90
C ILE A 362 -12.01 -5.39 -13.06
N SER A 363 -11.23 -5.57 -11.99
CA SER A 363 -10.02 -6.40 -12.00
C SER A 363 -10.33 -7.87 -12.25
N CYS A 364 -11.49 -8.36 -11.80
CA CYS A 364 -11.94 -9.74 -12.02
C CYS A 364 -12.56 -9.97 -13.40
N SER A 365 -13.06 -8.93 -14.07
CA SER A 365 -13.87 -9.03 -15.30
C SER A 365 -13.12 -9.51 -16.55
N GLY A 366 -11.79 -9.41 -16.59
CA GLY A 366 -10.98 -9.84 -17.74
C GLY A 366 -11.44 -9.23 -19.08
N ALA A 367 -11.33 -10.00 -20.17
CA ALA A 367 -11.69 -9.56 -21.51
C ALA A 367 -13.22 -9.46 -21.75
N GLU A 368 -14.02 -10.19 -20.98
CA GLU A 368 -15.48 -10.23 -21.10
C GLU A 368 -16.17 -9.04 -20.40
N GLY A 369 -15.42 -8.21 -19.67
CA GLY A 369 -15.94 -7.04 -19.00
C GLY A 369 -16.96 -7.37 -17.91
N LEU A 370 -17.80 -6.39 -17.56
CA LEU A 370 -18.79 -6.51 -16.46
C LEU A 370 -19.92 -7.52 -16.74
N SER A 371 -19.99 -8.08 -17.95
CA SER A 371 -20.90 -9.19 -18.28
C SER A 371 -20.43 -10.55 -17.74
N ALA A 372 -19.14 -10.68 -17.39
CA ALA A 372 -18.57 -11.93 -16.91
C ALA A 372 -19.18 -12.40 -15.57
N ALA A 373 -19.05 -13.70 -15.30
CA ALA A 373 -19.21 -14.23 -13.96
C ALA A 373 -18.01 -13.79 -13.09
N PHE A 374 -18.27 -13.43 -11.84
CA PHE A 374 -17.21 -13.05 -10.90
C PHE A 374 -16.71 -14.28 -10.13
N PRO A 375 -15.41 -14.34 -9.80
CA PRO A 375 -14.86 -15.45 -9.05
C PRO A 375 -15.32 -15.39 -7.58
N GLU A 376 -16.04 -16.42 -7.12
CA GLU A 376 -16.66 -16.48 -5.79
C GLU A 376 -15.66 -16.41 -4.63
N ASN A 377 -14.39 -16.80 -4.87
CA ASN A 377 -13.34 -16.70 -3.87
C ASN A 377 -12.84 -15.26 -3.63
N VAL A 378 -13.33 -14.28 -4.40
CA VAL A 378 -13.03 -12.84 -4.22
C VAL A 378 -14.30 -12.03 -4.03
N VAL A 379 -15.32 -12.33 -4.84
CA VAL A 379 -16.59 -11.60 -4.90
C VAL A 379 -17.69 -12.52 -4.35
N ASP A 380 -17.96 -12.38 -3.07
CA ASP A 380 -18.95 -13.16 -2.32
C ASP A 380 -20.17 -12.32 -1.91
N ASP A 381 -21.21 -12.97 -1.37
CA ASP A 381 -22.42 -12.26 -0.90
C ASP A 381 -22.10 -11.29 0.24
N VAL A 382 -21.04 -11.54 1.01
CA VAL A 382 -20.54 -10.60 2.03
C VAL A 382 -20.03 -9.30 1.38
N MET A 383 -19.39 -9.36 0.21
CA MET A 383 -19.04 -8.18 -0.58
C MET A 383 -20.26 -7.39 -1.02
N TRP A 384 -21.23 -8.08 -1.61
CA TRP A 384 -22.45 -7.44 -2.09
C TRP A 384 -23.22 -6.77 -0.95
N LEU A 385 -23.34 -7.43 0.20
CA LEU A 385 -23.99 -6.87 1.38
C LEU A 385 -23.30 -5.60 1.89
N LYS A 386 -21.96 -5.57 1.89
CA LYS A 386 -21.21 -4.34 2.21
C LYS A 386 -21.44 -3.25 1.17
N MET A 387 -21.50 -3.58 -0.13
CA MET A 387 -21.82 -2.62 -1.19
C MET A 387 -23.24 -2.04 -1.04
N MET A 388 -24.24 -2.84 -0.64
CA MET A 388 -25.58 -2.35 -0.30
C MET A 388 -25.51 -1.28 0.80
N ILE A 389 -24.77 -1.56 1.88
CA ILE A 389 -24.57 -0.62 2.99
C ILE A 389 -23.82 0.63 2.53
N CYS A 390 -22.78 0.50 1.70
CA CYS A 390 -22.07 1.64 1.15
C CYS A 390 -23.02 2.57 0.38
N CYS A 391 -23.87 2.00 -0.48
CA CYS A 391 -24.87 2.77 -1.21
C CYS A 391 -25.83 3.49 -0.25
N GLN A 392 -26.39 2.80 0.75
CA GLN A 392 -27.26 3.41 1.76
C GLN A 392 -26.56 4.57 2.49
N LYS A 393 -25.32 4.38 2.95
CA LYS A 393 -24.55 5.40 3.69
C LYS A 393 -24.11 6.57 2.83
N CYS A 394 -23.98 6.36 1.52
CA CYS A 394 -23.75 7.40 0.52
C CYS A 394 -25.05 8.02 -0.02
N GLN A 395 -26.21 7.76 0.60
CA GLN A 395 -27.52 8.30 0.22
C GLN A 395 -28.04 7.82 -1.14
N TYR A 396 -27.66 6.61 -1.55
CA TYR A 396 -28.13 5.92 -2.76
C TYR A 396 -28.96 4.66 -2.44
N PRO A 397 -30.10 4.77 -1.74
CA PRO A 397 -30.87 3.62 -1.24
C PRO A 397 -31.43 2.68 -2.31
N THR A 398 -31.87 3.21 -3.45
CA THR A 398 -32.41 2.47 -4.59
C THR A 398 -31.31 1.66 -5.27
N LEU A 399 -30.14 2.27 -5.51
CA LEU A 399 -28.98 1.53 -6.01
C LEU A 399 -28.58 0.44 -5.00
N GLY A 400 -28.55 0.77 -3.71
CA GLY A 400 -28.28 -0.19 -2.64
C GLY A 400 -29.26 -1.36 -2.60
N ALA A 401 -30.55 -1.11 -2.83
CA ALA A 401 -31.55 -2.16 -2.92
C ALA A 401 -31.34 -3.07 -4.14
N ILE A 402 -30.99 -2.51 -5.30
CA ILE A 402 -30.77 -3.27 -6.55
C ILE A 402 -29.53 -4.16 -6.49
N VAL A 403 -28.50 -3.79 -5.71
CA VAL A 403 -27.27 -4.59 -5.51
C VAL A 403 -27.57 -6.02 -5.05
N VAL A 404 -28.64 -6.24 -4.28
CA VAL A 404 -28.96 -7.57 -3.74
C VAL A 404 -29.08 -8.65 -4.81
N GLN A 405 -29.53 -8.30 -6.03
CA GLN A 405 -29.67 -9.26 -7.14
C GLN A 405 -28.32 -9.76 -7.67
N MET A 406 -27.19 -9.16 -7.26
CA MET A 406 -25.84 -9.62 -7.59
C MET A 406 -25.41 -10.85 -6.79
N MET A 407 -26.11 -11.16 -5.69
CA MET A 407 -25.78 -12.27 -4.80
C MET A 407 -26.08 -13.62 -5.45
N ALA A 408 -25.37 -14.66 -5.01
CA ALA A 408 -25.62 -16.03 -5.46
C ALA A 408 -27.00 -16.51 -5.00
N ASP A 409 -27.38 -16.21 -3.75
CA ASP A 409 -28.74 -16.39 -3.23
C ASP A 409 -29.29 -15.05 -2.69
N PRO A 410 -30.02 -14.27 -3.51
CA PRO A 410 -30.52 -12.95 -3.13
C PRO A 410 -31.74 -13.01 -2.20
N SER A 411 -32.46 -14.14 -2.15
CA SER A 411 -33.77 -14.26 -1.50
C SER A 411 -33.78 -13.95 0.01
N PRO A 412 -32.79 -14.37 0.81
CA PRO A 412 -32.76 -14.07 2.25
C PRO A 412 -32.47 -12.59 2.55
N HIS A 413 -32.00 -11.84 1.54
CA HIS A 413 -31.52 -10.48 1.68
C HIS A 413 -32.51 -9.42 1.17
N TYR A 414 -33.62 -9.80 0.54
CA TYR A 414 -34.70 -8.87 0.14
C TYR A 414 -35.31 -8.06 1.30
N PRO A 415 -35.52 -8.62 2.51
CA PRO A 415 -35.96 -7.82 3.65
C PRO A 415 -35.00 -6.67 4.00
N PHE A 416 -33.69 -6.87 3.76
CA PHE A 416 -32.70 -5.82 3.97
C PHE A 416 -32.79 -4.71 2.91
N ALA A 417 -33.05 -5.05 1.65
CA ALA A 417 -33.34 -4.07 0.60
C ALA A 417 -34.59 -3.23 0.93
N HIS A 418 -35.66 -3.87 1.41
CA HIS A 418 -36.86 -3.19 1.93
C HIS A 418 -36.51 -2.25 3.09
N GLN A 419 -35.71 -2.70 4.07
CA GLN A 419 -35.26 -1.91 5.21
C GLN A 419 -34.48 -0.65 4.76
N ILE A 420 -33.55 -0.79 3.80
CA ILE A 420 -32.75 0.32 3.27
C ILE A 420 -33.65 1.45 2.75
N ILE A 421 -34.66 1.11 1.94
CA ILE A 421 -35.59 2.09 1.38
C ILE A 421 -36.41 2.74 2.49
N LYS A 422 -36.93 1.93 3.43
CA LYS A 422 -37.80 2.39 4.52
C LYS A 422 -37.09 3.33 5.50
N GLU A 423 -35.82 3.07 5.81
CA GLU A 423 -35.04 3.88 6.75
C GLU A 423 -34.48 5.17 6.12
N THR A 424 -34.47 5.27 4.80
CA THR A 424 -33.83 6.40 4.11
C THR A 424 -34.74 7.63 4.12
N ARG A 425 -34.27 8.71 4.74
CA ARG A 425 -34.99 9.98 4.85
C ARG A 425 -34.74 10.93 3.68
N SER A 426 -33.58 10.83 3.05
CA SER A 426 -33.15 11.68 1.94
C SER A 426 -32.36 10.84 0.95
N SER A 427 -32.68 10.97 -0.33
CA SER A 427 -32.06 10.21 -1.41
C SER A 427 -31.36 11.16 -2.37
N MET A 428 -30.15 10.80 -2.77
CA MET A 428 -29.41 11.39 -3.89
C MET A 428 -29.58 10.54 -5.17
N ASP A 429 -30.37 9.45 -5.13
CA ASP A 429 -30.65 8.63 -6.30
C ASP A 429 -31.56 9.32 -7.31
N SER A 430 -31.44 8.89 -8.57
CA SER A 430 -32.45 9.14 -9.60
C SER A 430 -33.68 8.22 -9.51
N VAL A 431 -33.79 7.44 -8.41
CA VAL A 431 -34.86 6.51 -8.01
C VAL A 431 -35.51 5.78 -9.19
N SER A 432 -36.59 6.32 -9.75
CA SER A 432 -37.35 5.67 -10.83
C SER A 432 -36.57 5.45 -12.11
N ALA A 433 -35.50 6.23 -12.35
CA ALA A 433 -34.58 5.99 -13.47
C ALA A 433 -33.84 4.65 -13.37
N TYR A 434 -33.77 4.05 -12.18
CA TYR A 434 -33.08 2.79 -11.92
C TYR A 434 -34.00 1.57 -11.95
N PHE A 435 -35.33 1.73 -11.96
CA PHE A 435 -36.25 0.58 -11.99
C PHE A 435 -36.10 -0.33 -13.23
N PRO A 436 -35.75 0.18 -14.43
CA PRO A 436 -35.43 -0.68 -15.57
C PRO A 436 -34.21 -1.58 -15.37
N LEU A 437 -33.45 -1.41 -14.27
CA LEU A 437 -32.30 -2.22 -13.91
C LEU A 437 -32.67 -3.42 -13.02
N ILE A 438 -33.94 -3.58 -12.62
CA ILE A 438 -34.43 -4.71 -11.83
C ILE A 438 -34.76 -5.87 -12.79
N TRP A 439 -34.23 -7.07 -12.55
CA TRP A 439 -34.59 -8.30 -13.29
C TRP A 439 -35.28 -9.36 -12.44
N ASP A 440 -35.20 -9.26 -11.11
CA ASP A 440 -35.95 -10.11 -10.20
C ASP A 440 -37.24 -9.40 -9.75
N SER A 441 -38.38 -9.98 -10.12
CA SER A 441 -39.70 -9.46 -9.75
C SER A 441 -39.97 -9.50 -8.25
N ALA A 442 -39.43 -10.50 -7.53
CA ALA A 442 -39.59 -10.61 -6.08
C ALA A 442 -38.93 -9.42 -5.36
N LEU A 443 -37.73 -9.01 -5.78
CA LEU A 443 -37.14 -7.77 -5.28
C LEU A 443 -38.07 -6.56 -5.55
N GLY A 444 -38.63 -6.49 -6.75
CA GLY A 444 -39.60 -5.47 -7.13
C GLY A 444 -40.77 -5.38 -6.17
N GLU A 445 -41.32 -6.51 -5.74
CA GLU A 445 -42.41 -6.56 -4.75
C GLU A 445 -41.97 -6.04 -3.37
N PHE A 446 -40.81 -6.45 -2.87
CA PHE A 446 -40.27 -5.95 -1.60
C PHE A 446 -40.00 -4.44 -1.64
N MET A 447 -39.46 -3.92 -2.75
CA MET A 447 -39.25 -2.49 -2.93
C MET A 447 -40.59 -1.73 -3.04
N SER A 448 -41.58 -2.33 -3.70
CA SER A 448 -42.93 -1.79 -3.85
C SER A 448 -43.62 -1.57 -2.51
N ASP A 449 -43.57 -2.58 -1.63
CA ASP A 449 -44.09 -2.49 -0.26
C ASP A 449 -43.35 -1.42 0.57
N ALA A 450 -42.03 -1.31 0.41
CA ALA A 450 -41.24 -0.26 1.07
C ALA A 450 -41.68 1.16 0.64
N TYR A 451 -41.94 1.38 -0.65
CA TYR A 451 -42.43 2.67 -1.15
C TYR A 451 -43.85 2.98 -0.69
N ILE A 452 -44.76 1.99 -0.65
CA ILE A 452 -46.11 2.19 -0.11
C ILE A 452 -46.04 2.56 1.37
N SER A 453 -45.29 1.79 2.17
CA SER A 453 -45.22 1.98 3.62
C SER A 453 -44.58 3.32 4.03
N THR A 454 -43.80 3.94 3.15
CA THR A 454 -43.21 5.28 3.33
C THR A 454 -44.03 6.41 2.67
N GLY A 455 -45.20 6.11 2.09
CA GLY A 455 -46.06 7.10 1.42
C GLY A 455 -45.58 7.55 0.04
N GLN A 456 -44.59 6.87 -0.55
CA GLN A 456 -43.97 7.20 -1.84
C GLN A 456 -44.72 6.59 -3.03
N LYS A 457 -46.01 6.89 -3.17
CA LYS A 457 -46.90 6.27 -4.17
C LYS A 457 -46.42 6.45 -5.63
N ILE A 458 -45.82 7.59 -5.96
CA ILE A 458 -45.30 7.85 -7.31
C ILE A 458 -44.21 6.84 -7.69
N HIS A 459 -43.33 6.52 -6.75
CA HIS A 459 -42.24 5.55 -6.96
C HIS A 459 -42.78 4.12 -7.02
N HIS A 460 -43.75 3.78 -6.17
CA HIS A 460 -44.51 2.53 -6.27
C HIS A 460 -45.12 2.33 -7.67
N ASP A 461 -45.89 3.29 -8.17
CA ASP A 461 -46.60 3.18 -9.45
C ASP A 461 -45.62 3.13 -10.65
N ALA A 462 -44.47 3.81 -10.54
CA ALA A 462 -43.41 3.72 -11.53
C ALA A 462 -42.69 2.36 -11.49
N LEU A 463 -42.44 1.81 -10.30
CA LEU A 463 -41.81 0.50 -10.13
C LEU A 463 -42.68 -0.62 -10.67
N LEU A 464 -43.98 -0.63 -10.34
CA LEU A 464 -44.93 -1.62 -10.84
C LEU A 464 -44.94 -1.68 -12.37
N ARG A 465 -44.91 -0.51 -13.03
CA ARG A 465 -44.82 -0.45 -14.50
C ARG A 465 -43.53 -1.07 -15.04
N ALA A 466 -42.40 -0.84 -14.38
CA ALA A 466 -41.11 -1.37 -14.82
C ALA A 466 -40.98 -2.88 -14.63
N ILE A 467 -41.54 -3.44 -13.54
CA ILE A 467 -41.46 -4.89 -13.28
C ILE A 467 -42.55 -5.69 -14.01
N SER A 468 -43.60 -5.04 -14.49
CA SER A 468 -44.69 -5.67 -15.27
C SER A 468 -44.37 -5.81 -16.76
N GLU A 469 -43.13 -5.52 -17.19
CA GLU A 469 -42.72 -5.70 -18.58
C GLU A 469 -42.81 -7.19 -18.99
N PRO A 470 -43.39 -7.53 -20.16
CA PRO A 470 -43.53 -8.92 -20.61
C PRO A 470 -42.21 -9.69 -20.65
N VAL A 471 -41.11 -8.97 -20.84
CA VAL A 471 -39.74 -9.47 -20.91
C VAL A 471 -39.27 -10.08 -19.58
N LEU A 472 -39.83 -9.65 -18.45
CA LEU A 472 -39.53 -10.19 -17.11
C LEU A 472 -40.49 -11.32 -16.69
N SER A 473 -41.39 -11.76 -17.57
CA SER A 473 -42.35 -12.81 -17.22
C SER A 473 -41.62 -14.11 -16.87
N HIS A 474 -41.96 -14.70 -15.73
CA HIS A 474 -41.49 -16.04 -15.34
C HIS A 474 -41.90 -17.14 -16.34
N ASN A 475 -42.86 -16.86 -17.23
CA ASN A 475 -43.28 -17.78 -18.29
C ASN A 475 -42.37 -17.75 -19.53
N ASN A 476 -41.44 -16.79 -19.62
CA ASN A 476 -40.48 -16.74 -20.71
C ASN A 476 -39.46 -17.88 -20.62
N ASN A 477 -38.85 -18.21 -21.75
CA ASN A 477 -37.76 -19.18 -21.81
C ASN A 477 -36.56 -18.71 -20.96
N ALA A 478 -35.90 -19.64 -20.26
CA ALA A 478 -34.70 -19.39 -19.47
C ALA A 478 -33.60 -18.63 -20.22
N LEU A 479 -33.45 -18.83 -21.54
CA LEU A 479 -32.50 -18.07 -22.35
C LEU A 479 -32.84 -16.57 -22.44
N ILE A 480 -34.14 -16.24 -22.54
CA ILE A 480 -34.61 -14.85 -22.58
C ILE A 480 -34.39 -14.21 -21.21
N ASN A 481 -34.82 -14.89 -20.14
CA ASN A 481 -34.66 -14.41 -18.77
C ASN A 481 -33.18 -14.23 -18.40
N GLY A 482 -32.32 -15.18 -18.76
CA GLY A 482 -30.87 -15.10 -18.53
C GLY A 482 -30.18 -14.01 -19.35
N GLY A 483 -30.60 -13.81 -20.61
CA GLY A 483 -30.11 -12.72 -21.46
C GLY A 483 -30.45 -11.34 -20.90
N GLU A 484 -31.69 -11.17 -20.45
CA GLU A 484 -32.15 -9.91 -19.87
C GLU A 484 -31.56 -9.62 -18.49
N ALA A 485 -31.43 -10.65 -17.65
CA ALA A 485 -30.69 -10.53 -16.39
C ALA A 485 -29.25 -10.08 -16.63
N THR A 486 -28.54 -10.70 -17.59
CA THR A 486 -27.16 -10.30 -17.96
C THR A 486 -27.10 -8.86 -18.49
N ARG A 487 -28.06 -8.46 -19.34
CA ARG A 487 -28.14 -7.10 -19.90
C ARG A 487 -28.36 -6.06 -18.79
N ARG A 488 -29.34 -6.28 -17.91
CA ARG A 488 -29.67 -5.38 -16.80
C ARG A 488 -28.55 -5.35 -15.75
N LYS A 489 -27.96 -6.49 -15.39
CA LYS A 489 -26.74 -6.59 -14.56
C LYS A 489 -25.61 -5.73 -15.12
N THR A 490 -25.29 -5.89 -16.41
CA THR A 490 -24.18 -5.15 -17.04
C THR A 490 -24.44 -3.64 -17.04
N LYS A 491 -25.68 -3.21 -17.37
CA LYS A 491 -26.07 -1.79 -17.32
C LYS A 491 -26.02 -1.26 -15.88
N PHE A 492 -26.48 -2.03 -14.91
CA PHE A 492 -26.45 -1.66 -13.50
C PHE A 492 -25.03 -1.45 -12.96
N LEU A 493 -24.11 -2.37 -13.24
CA LEU A 493 -22.71 -2.23 -12.82
C LEU A 493 -22.04 -1.01 -13.45
N ARG A 494 -22.37 -0.67 -14.71
CA ARG A 494 -21.91 0.58 -15.35
C ARG A 494 -22.46 1.81 -14.64
N VAL A 495 -23.73 1.81 -14.26
CA VAL A 495 -24.35 2.91 -13.49
C VAL A 495 -23.69 3.07 -12.12
N LEU A 496 -23.39 1.98 -11.41
CA LEU A 496 -22.63 2.04 -10.16
C LEU A 496 -21.22 2.64 -10.38
N CYS A 497 -20.48 2.17 -11.37
CA CYS A 497 -19.17 2.74 -11.72
C CYS A 497 -19.27 4.24 -12.04
N ALA A 498 -20.23 4.64 -12.88
CA ALA A 498 -20.42 6.04 -13.23
C ALA A 498 -20.73 6.92 -12.00
N THR A 499 -21.54 6.40 -11.08
CA THR A 499 -21.97 7.12 -9.87
C THR A 499 -20.83 7.31 -8.88
N PHE A 500 -20.00 6.27 -8.65
CA PHE A 500 -18.96 6.30 -7.61
C PHE A 500 -17.58 6.73 -8.10
N PHE A 501 -17.30 6.59 -9.40
CA PHE A 501 -16.09 7.17 -10.02
C PHE A 501 -16.30 8.59 -10.54
N ASP A 502 -17.49 9.18 -10.34
CA ASP A 502 -17.84 10.51 -10.83
C ASP A 502 -17.65 10.66 -12.36
N ILE A 503 -17.94 9.59 -13.10
CA ILE A 503 -17.85 9.59 -14.57
C ILE A 503 -19.18 10.13 -15.11
N HIS A 504 -19.19 11.41 -15.45
CA HIS A 504 -20.33 12.07 -16.08
C HIS A 504 -20.36 11.78 -17.60
N ASP A 505 -20.65 10.54 -17.98
CA ASP A 505 -20.92 10.19 -19.38
C ASP A 505 -22.45 10.07 -19.58
N LEU A 506 -23.01 11.03 -20.33
CA LEU A 506 -24.45 11.17 -20.64
C LEU A 506 -25.03 9.96 -21.39
N SER A 507 -24.19 9.04 -21.87
CA SER A 507 -24.59 7.84 -22.61
C SER A 507 -24.95 6.63 -21.73
N THR A 508 -24.65 6.66 -20.42
CA THR A 508 -24.80 5.47 -19.53
C THR A 508 -26.23 5.21 -19.05
N VAL A 509 -27.12 6.21 -19.13
CA VAL A 509 -28.50 6.11 -18.63
C VAL A 509 -29.52 5.80 -19.73
N ALA A 510 -29.21 6.11 -20.99
CA ALA A 510 -30.08 5.88 -22.14
C ALA A 510 -30.33 4.39 -22.41
#